data_AF-W9I4P4-F1
#
_entry.id   AF-W9I4P4-F1
#
_cell.length_a   1.000
_cell.length_b   1.000
_cell.length_c   1.000
_cell.angle_alpha   90.00
_cell.angle_beta   90.00
_cell.angle_gamma   90.00
#
_symmetry.space_group_name_H-M   'P 1'
#
loop_
_entity.id
_entity.type
_entity.pdbx_description
1 polymer ?
#
loop_
_entity_poly.entity_id
_entity_poly.type
_entity_poly.pdbx_seq_one_letter_code
_entity_poly.pdbx_strand_id
1 'polypeptide(L)'
;MAPTQLRVATRINHGIAQDMVSSLIVGSQAAVLVDVPLTIPQAKELVPWIRSNASVPLVAIFATHFHPDHYLAAHIILESFPEADLYATEKTVALINDIIEGKTAFWKSALGGENIVNSPRIPKAFPSTFFSLPGDDIVHLLGPVNGDSPEQTMFWIPSIKTLIAGDVVYGHGMHMWLADLDDPSMTEAWLDSLRLIDSLGAERIIPGHALSDQEGFNGSKDTDHTRAYVRFFQKEIESKPRDTFTPEEITAKFDEAFPELAEIEEGSTSKLLLQINAQHLGKGGQRQKHDVDLVALQRSYNASWDFSKN
;
A
#
# COMPACT_ATOMS: atom_id res chain seq x y z
N MET A 1 5.01 16.01 30.85
CA MET A 1 5.55 14.99 29.94
C MET A 1 6.49 15.70 28.97
N ALA A 2 7.67 15.15 28.70
CA ALA A 2 8.51 15.70 27.65
C ALA A 2 7.76 15.61 26.30
N PRO A 3 7.89 16.58 25.39
CA PRO A 3 7.28 16.48 24.07
C PRO A 3 7.78 15.24 23.34
N THR A 4 6.86 14.61 22.59
CA THR A 4 7.12 13.41 21.79
C THR A 4 8.31 13.62 20.84
N GLN A 5 9.20 12.64 20.74
CA GLN A 5 10.33 12.67 19.81
C GLN A 5 10.00 11.93 18.50
N LEU A 6 8.80 11.36 18.40
CA LEU A 6 8.35 10.67 17.21
C LEU A 6 8.39 11.60 16.01
N ARG A 7 8.98 11.10 14.93
CA ARG A 7 8.87 11.68 13.59
C ARG A 7 8.80 10.58 12.55
N VAL A 8 8.24 10.91 11.39
CA VAL A 8 8.20 10.00 10.25
C VAL A 8 8.99 10.59 9.10
N ALA A 9 10.03 9.88 8.66
CA ALA A 9 10.72 10.16 7.41
C ALA A 9 10.11 9.28 6.30
N THR A 10 10.07 9.78 5.07
CA THR A 10 9.47 9.07 3.92
C THR A 10 10.45 8.98 2.77
N ARG A 11 10.37 7.89 2.00
CA ARG A 11 11.11 7.70 0.74
C ARG A 11 10.19 7.11 -0.30
N ILE A 12 10.10 7.77 -1.46
CA ILE A 12 9.52 7.18 -2.67
C ILE A 12 10.60 6.29 -3.32
N ASN A 13 10.28 5.03 -3.56
CA ASN A 13 11.16 4.06 -4.20
C ASN A 13 10.92 4.06 -5.72
N HIS A 14 11.54 5.00 -6.42
CA HIS A 14 11.33 5.22 -7.84
C HIS A 14 11.71 4.04 -8.75
N GLY A 15 11.07 4.00 -9.92
CA GLY A 15 11.37 3.06 -10.99
C GLY A 15 10.59 1.74 -10.84
N ILE A 16 11.24 0.62 -11.11
CA ILE A 16 10.59 -0.71 -11.19
C ILE A 16 9.99 -1.23 -9.87
N ALA A 17 10.18 -0.51 -8.75
CA ALA A 17 9.50 -0.76 -7.48
C ALA A 17 8.18 0.01 -7.35
N GLN A 18 7.63 0.48 -8.48
CA GLN A 18 6.30 1.08 -8.58
C GLN A 18 6.11 2.38 -7.79
N ASP A 19 7.17 3.17 -7.57
CA ASP A 19 7.07 4.44 -6.84
C ASP A 19 6.39 4.30 -5.46
N MET A 20 6.56 3.13 -4.83
CA MET A 20 5.99 2.83 -3.52
C MET A 20 6.71 3.61 -2.41
N VAL A 21 5.99 3.99 -1.37
CA VAL A 21 6.47 4.86 -0.29
C VAL A 21 6.84 4.04 0.94
N SER A 22 8.13 4.02 1.28
CA SER A 22 8.60 3.53 2.57
C SER A 22 8.52 4.64 3.63
N SER A 23 8.03 4.30 4.83
CA SER A 23 7.91 5.22 5.96
C SER A 23 8.74 4.75 7.16
N LEU A 24 9.65 5.59 7.65
CA LEU A 24 10.49 5.30 8.82
C LEU A 24 9.99 6.11 10.03
N ILE A 25 9.35 5.41 10.97
CA ILE A 25 8.94 5.93 12.27
C ILE A 25 10.18 5.91 13.18
N VAL A 26 10.66 7.08 13.59
CA VAL A 26 11.86 7.23 14.42
C VAL A 26 11.45 7.77 15.78
N GLY A 27 11.73 6.99 16.83
CA GLY A 27 11.61 7.41 18.22
C GLY A 27 12.95 7.77 18.85
N SER A 28 12.93 7.94 20.16
CA SER A 28 14.08 8.34 20.98
C SER A 28 15.15 7.25 21.14
N GLN A 29 14.77 5.96 21.08
CA GLN A 29 15.67 4.83 21.30
C GLN A 29 15.60 3.73 20.23
N ALA A 30 14.59 3.75 19.37
CA ALA A 30 14.38 2.73 18.34
C ALA A 30 13.66 3.33 17.13
N ALA A 31 13.71 2.63 15.99
CA ALA A 31 12.98 2.98 14.78
C ALA A 31 12.24 1.76 14.20
N VAL A 32 11.19 2.04 13.44
CA VAL A 32 10.36 1.06 12.73
C VAL A 32 10.18 1.50 11.29
N LEU A 33 10.40 0.59 10.36
CA LEU A 33 10.14 0.80 8.94
C LEU A 33 8.77 0.24 8.59
N VAL A 34 7.97 0.96 7.82
CA VAL A 34 6.73 0.50 7.22
C VAL A 34 6.93 0.46 5.70
N ASP A 35 6.69 -0.71 5.15
CA ASP A 35 6.82 -1.15 3.77
C ASP A 35 8.23 -1.11 3.16
N VAL A 36 8.55 -2.16 2.40
CA VAL A 36 9.82 -2.35 1.70
C VAL A 36 9.55 -2.64 0.22
N PRO A 37 10.31 -2.03 -0.71
CA PRO A 37 10.07 -2.19 -2.14
C PRO A 37 10.12 -3.63 -2.63
N LEU A 38 9.55 -3.84 -3.82
CA LEU A 38 9.53 -5.11 -4.53
C LEU A 38 10.93 -5.67 -4.85
N THR A 39 11.84 -4.78 -5.22
CA THR A 39 13.05 -5.11 -5.98
C THR A 39 14.33 -4.89 -5.18
N ILE A 40 15.33 -5.71 -5.48
CA ILE A 40 16.65 -5.69 -4.84
C ILE A 40 17.36 -4.34 -4.99
N PRO A 41 17.41 -3.70 -6.19
CA PRO A 41 18.11 -2.42 -6.34
C PRO A 41 17.53 -1.33 -5.42
N GLN A 42 16.21 -1.15 -5.40
CA GLN A 42 15.54 -0.17 -4.55
C GLN A 42 15.71 -0.49 -3.06
N ALA A 43 15.64 -1.76 -2.66
CA ALA A 43 15.93 -2.14 -1.27
C ALA A 43 17.39 -1.82 -0.86
N LYS A 44 18.36 -1.99 -1.77
CA LYS A 44 19.76 -1.62 -1.52
C LYS A 44 19.95 -0.10 -1.36
N GLU A 45 19.18 0.70 -2.07
CA GLU A 45 19.17 2.16 -1.89
C GLU A 45 18.45 2.60 -0.61
N LEU A 46 17.44 1.84 -0.17
CA LEU A 46 16.71 2.11 1.06
C LEU A 46 17.59 1.92 2.30
N VAL A 47 18.53 0.96 2.30
CA VAL A 47 19.46 0.73 3.43
C VAL A 47 20.25 1.98 3.86
N PRO A 48 21.03 2.66 2.99
CA PRO A 48 21.74 3.87 3.39
C PRO A 48 20.79 5.01 3.77
N TRP A 49 19.60 5.10 3.15
CA TRP A 49 18.59 6.09 3.52
C TRP A 49 18.06 5.86 4.95
N ILE A 50 17.83 4.60 5.36
CA ILE A 50 17.45 4.28 6.75
C ILE A 50 18.54 4.75 7.70
N ARG A 51 19.81 4.44 7.40
CA ARG A 51 20.96 4.83 8.25
C ARG A 51 21.13 6.35 8.36
N SER A 52 20.86 7.11 7.30
CA SER A 52 20.93 8.57 7.36
C SER A 52 19.76 9.19 8.11
N ASN A 53 18.62 8.50 8.18
CA ASN A 53 17.39 9.00 8.80
C ASN A 53 17.13 8.44 10.21
N ALA A 54 17.88 7.47 10.70
CA ALA A 54 17.78 6.95 12.06
C ALA A 54 19.17 6.78 12.69
N SER A 55 19.43 7.51 13.77
CA SER A 55 20.60 7.33 14.64
C SER A 55 20.37 6.28 15.74
N VAL A 56 19.22 5.62 15.72
CA VAL A 56 18.78 4.61 16.68
C VAL A 56 18.57 3.27 15.96
N PRO A 57 18.63 2.13 16.66
CA PRO A 57 18.43 0.82 16.04
C PRO A 57 17.07 0.67 15.35
N LEU A 58 17.07 0.07 14.15
CA LEU A 58 15.85 -0.42 13.51
C LEU A 58 15.47 -1.75 14.18
N VAL A 59 14.31 -1.80 14.82
CA VAL A 59 13.87 -2.97 15.61
C VAL A 59 12.74 -3.76 14.95
N ALA A 60 12.03 -3.15 14.00
CA ALA A 60 10.98 -3.83 13.26
C ALA A 60 10.79 -3.23 11.86
N ILE A 61 10.30 -4.08 10.97
CA ILE A 61 9.78 -3.74 9.65
C ILE A 61 8.33 -4.24 9.63
N PHE A 62 7.39 -3.43 9.16
CA PHE A 62 6.01 -3.84 8.93
C PHE A 62 5.68 -3.82 7.45
N ALA A 63 4.90 -4.81 7.01
CA ALA A 63 4.16 -4.75 5.75
C ALA A 63 2.71 -4.33 6.04
N THR A 64 2.21 -3.35 5.29
CA THR A 64 0.82 -2.87 5.38
C THR A 64 -0.18 -3.92 4.91
N HIS A 65 0.15 -4.66 3.84
CA HIS A 65 -0.73 -5.62 3.18
C HIS A 65 0.04 -6.63 2.31
N PHE A 66 -0.67 -7.52 1.60
CA PHE A 66 -0.06 -8.65 0.90
C PHE A 66 0.61 -8.30 -0.44
N HIS A 67 0.53 -7.08 -0.97
CA HIS A 67 1.13 -6.81 -2.27
C HIS A 67 2.67 -6.91 -2.22
N PRO A 68 3.30 -7.60 -3.19
CA PRO A 68 4.74 -7.89 -3.14
C PRO A 68 5.66 -6.65 -3.05
N ASP A 69 5.23 -5.52 -3.55
CA ASP A 69 5.94 -4.24 -3.49
C ASP A 69 5.97 -3.59 -2.11
N HIS A 70 5.35 -4.21 -1.09
CA HIS A 70 5.37 -3.74 0.29
C HIS A 70 6.20 -4.63 1.24
N TYR A 71 6.70 -5.79 0.78
CA TYR A 71 7.48 -6.69 1.65
C TYR A 71 8.54 -7.54 0.95
N LEU A 72 8.48 -7.74 -0.37
CA LEU A 72 9.19 -8.86 -1.01
C LEU A 72 10.72 -8.74 -0.85
N ALA A 73 11.28 -7.54 -0.97
CA ALA A 73 12.72 -7.33 -0.78
C ALA A 73 13.15 -7.11 0.69
N ALA A 74 12.27 -7.32 1.68
CA ALA A 74 12.60 -7.16 3.11
C ALA A 74 13.84 -7.94 3.55
N HIS A 75 14.13 -9.08 2.90
CA HIS A 75 15.36 -9.84 3.13
C HIS A 75 16.63 -8.97 3.03
N ILE A 76 16.71 -8.07 2.05
CA ILE A 76 17.87 -7.20 1.83
C ILE A 76 18.06 -6.21 2.98
N ILE A 77 16.94 -5.71 3.54
CA ILE A 77 16.97 -4.81 4.69
C ILE A 77 17.42 -5.59 5.93
N LEU A 78 16.85 -6.77 6.18
CA LEU A 78 17.17 -7.61 7.34
C LEU A 78 18.64 -8.07 7.38
N GLU A 79 19.29 -8.26 6.23
CA GLU A 79 20.74 -8.52 6.18
C GLU A 79 21.58 -7.35 6.72
N SER A 80 21.10 -6.12 6.51
CA SER A 80 21.77 -4.89 6.98
C SER A 80 21.37 -4.47 8.40
N PHE A 81 20.25 -5.01 8.90
CA PHE A 81 19.66 -4.72 10.22
C PHE A 81 19.20 -6.03 10.88
N PRO A 82 20.12 -6.89 11.33
CA PRO A 82 19.80 -8.25 11.79
C PRO A 82 19.01 -8.31 13.11
N GLU A 83 18.89 -7.20 13.83
CA GLU A 83 18.08 -7.07 15.04
C GLU A 83 16.60 -6.80 14.75
N ALA A 84 16.27 -6.41 13.51
CA ALA A 84 14.90 -6.12 13.11
C ALA A 84 14.13 -7.41 12.81
N ASP A 85 12.88 -7.46 13.22
CA ASP A 85 11.92 -8.48 12.79
C ASP A 85 10.97 -7.91 11.72
N LEU A 86 10.56 -8.77 10.77
CA LEU A 86 9.52 -8.45 9.79
C LEU A 86 8.15 -8.88 10.33
N TYR A 87 7.20 -7.96 10.35
CA TYR A 87 5.86 -8.14 10.88
C TYR A 87 4.76 -7.76 9.88
N ALA A 88 3.60 -8.38 10.04
CA ALA A 88 2.34 -7.95 9.44
C ALA A 88 1.18 -8.45 10.32
N THR A 89 -0.06 -8.12 9.99
CA THR A 89 -1.20 -8.73 10.69
C THR A 89 -1.30 -10.22 10.37
N GLU A 90 -1.93 -11.01 11.24
CA GLU A 90 -2.13 -12.45 11.01
C GLU A 90 -2.78 -12.75 9.65
N LYS A 91 -3.75 -11.91 9.25
CA LYS A 91 -4.45 -12.02 7.96
C LYS A 91 -3.51 -11.76 6.78
N THR A 92 -2.72 -10.70 6.84
CA THR A 92 -1.71 -10.39 5.83
C THR A 92 -0.66 -11.49 5.74
N VAL A 93 -0.20 -12.04 6.87
CA VAL A 93 0.75 -13.17 6.90
C VAL A 93 0.17 -14.40 6.20
N ALA A 94 -1.10 -14.74 6.45
CA ALA A 94 -1.76 -15.87 5.78
C ALA A 94 -1.78 -15.69 4.26
N LEU A 95 -2.18 -14.51 3.77
CA LEU A 95 -2.21 -14.22 2.33
C LEU A 95 -0.83 -14.23 1.70
N ILE A 96 0.16 -13.65 2.36
CA ILE A 96 1.55 -13.70 1.89
C ILE A 96 1.99 -15.15 1.76
N ASN A 97 1.72 -16.03 2.74
CA ASN A 97 2.06 -17.46 2.63
C ASN A 97 1.43 -18.11 1.38
N ASP A 98 0.19 -17.77 1.06
CA ASP A 98 -0.53 -18.37 -0.06
C ASP A 98 0.00 -17.91 -1.43
N ILE A 99 0.49 -16.67 -1.55
CA ILE A 99 0.85 -16.09 -2.85
C ILE A 99 2.36 -15.98 -3.11
N ILE A 100 3.19 -16.04 -2.06
CA ILE A 100 4.60 -15.59 -2.14
C ILE A 100 5.40 -16.35 -3.20
N GLU A 101 5.21 -17.67 -3.34
CA GLU A 101 5.91 -18.46 -4.35
C GLU A 101 5.50 -18.05 -5.77
N GLY A 102 4.18 -17.96 -6.02
CA GLY A 102 3.62 -17.60 -7.32
C GLY A 102 4.00 -16.18 -7.73
N LYS A 103 3.87 -15.21 -6.82
CA LYS A 103 4.24 -13.81 -7.06
C LYS A 103 5.75 -13.63 -7.24
N THR A 104 6.58 -14.37 -6.49
CA THR A 104 8.05 -14.35 -6.70
C THR A 104 8.40 -14.85 -8.09
N ALA A 105 7.82 -15.97 -8.54
CA ALA A 105 8.07 -16.51 -9.87
C ALA A 105 7.58 -15.55 -10.98
N PHE A 106 6.39 -14.98 -10.81
CA PHE A 106 5.82 -13.99 -11.73
C PHE A 106 6.74 -12.77 -11.88
N TRP A 107 7.12 -12.14 -10.77
CA TRP A 107 7.94 -10.93 -10.81
C TRP A 107 9.37 -11.20 -11.30
N LYS A 108 9.95 -12.37 -11.04
CA LYS A 108 11.22 -12.79 -11.66
C LYS A 108 11.11 -12.88 -13.19
N SER A 109 9.99 -13.39 -13.69
CA SER A 109 9.76 -13.45 -15.13
C SER A 109 9.51 -12.06 -15.73
N ALA A 110 8.82 -11.18 -15.02
CA ALA A 110 8.45 -9.86 -15.51
C ALA A 110 9.61 -8.84 -15.44
N LEU A 111 10.40 -8.87 -14.38
CA LEU A 111 11.42 -7.86 -14.06
C LEU A 111 12.85 -8.39 -14.11
N GLY A 112 13.06 -9.67 -14.41
CA GLY A 112 14.38 -10.30 -14.38
C GLY A 112 14.71 -10.93 -13.03
N GLY A 113 15.30 -12.13 -13.07
CA GLY A 113 15.57 -12.93 -11.87
C GLY A 113 16.56 -12.29 -10.90
N GLU A 114 17.41 -11.40 -11.39
CA GLU A 114 18.39 -10.63 -10.62
C GLU A 114 17.80 -9.46 -9.83
N ASN A 115 16.60 -9.00 -10.21
CA ASN A 115 15.94 -7.88 -9.55
C ASN A 115 15.03 -8.31 -8.40
N ILE A 116 14.69 -9.60 -8.30
CA ILE A 116 13.76 -10.14 -7.30
C ILE A 116 14.48 -11.14 -6.40
N VAL A 117 14.18 -11.11 -5.10
CA VAL A 117 14.81 -12.01 -4.13
C VAL A 117 14.52 -13.48 -4.42
N ASN A 118 15.50 -14.35 -4.14
CA ASN A 118 15.34 -15.79 -4.33
C ASN A 118 14.51 -16.47 -3.25
N SER A 119 14.63 -15.99 -2.02
CA SER A 119 13.98 -16.56 -0.85
C SER A 119 13.39 -15.41 -0.04
N PRO A 120 12.22 -14.89 -0.45
CA PRO A 120 11.57 -13.81 0.28
C PRO A 120 11.22 -14.26 1.70
N ARG A 121 11.22 -13.29 2.63
CA ARG A 121 10.89 -13.55 4.03
C ARG A 121 9.40 -13.37 4.24
N ILE A 122 8.77 -14.37 4.85
CA ILE A 122 7.39 -14.27 5.31
C ILE A 122 7.39 -13.48 6.63
N PRO A 123 6.56 -12.44 6.78
CA PRO A 123 6.43 -11.71 8.03
C PRO A 123 5.91 -12.60 9.17
N LYS A 124 6.26 -12.25 10.41
CA LYS A 124 5.65 -12.80 11.62
C LYS A 124 4.33 -12.08 11.89
N ALA A 125 3.34 -12.80 12.43
CA ALA A 125 2.10 -12.16 12.88
C ALA A 125 2.40 -11.24 14.08
N PHE A 126 2.03 -9.97 13.95
CA PHE A 126 2.11 -9.02 15.06
C PHE A 126 0.89 -9.18 15.98
N PRO A 127 1.07 -9.40 17.29
CA PRO A 127 -0.01 -9.87 18.16
C PRO A 127 -0.90 -8.74 18.72
N SER A 128 -0.68 -7.48 18.32
CA SER A 128 -1.32 -6.30 18.90
C SER A 128 -1.82 -5.35 17.81
N THR A 129 -2.76 -4.48 18.15
CA THR A 129 -3.25 -3.39 17.29
C THR A 129 -2.55 -2.06 17.57
N PHE A 130 -1.45 -2.10 18.33
CA PHE A 130 -0.60 -0.94 18.59
C PHE A 130 0.78 -1.37 19.07
N PHE A 131 1.74 -0.46 19.00
CA PHE A 131 3.03 -0.57 19.68
C PHE A 131 3.48 0.81 20.20
N SER A 132 4.50 0.82 21.07
CA SER A 132 5.21 2.03 21.48
C SER A 132 6.70 1.77 21.38
N LEU A 133 7.46 2.75 20.90
CA LEU A 133 8.92 2.70 20.98
C LEU A 133 9.36 3.10 22.40
N PRO A 134 10.48 2.58 22.92
CA PRO A 134 10.90 2.87 24.29
C PRO A 134 11.06 4.38 24.52
N GLY A 135 10.22 4.94 25.39
CA GLY A 135 10.23 6.37 25.74
C GLY A 135 9.32 7.26 24.88
N ASP A 136 8.57 6.69 23.93
CA ASP A 136 7.74 7.42 22.98
C ASP A 136 6.25 7.04 23.06
N ASP A 137 5.40 7.82 22.40
CA ASP A 137 3.96 7.60 22.35
C ASP A 137 3.56 6.37 21.52
N ILE A 138 2.28 6.04 21.58
CA ILE A 138 1.68 4.88 20.88
C ILE A 138 1.55 5.16 19.38
N VAL A 139 1.86 4.13 18.58
CA VAL A 139 1.47 3.97 17.19
C VAL A 139 0.37 2.92 17.11
N HIS A 140 -0.79 3.27 16.55
CA HIS A 140 -1.92 2.37 16.36
C HIS A 140 -1.87 1.72 14.98
N LEU A 141 -2.15 0.43 14.92
CA LEU A 141 -2.39 -0.33 13.69
C LEU A 141 -3.90 -0.37 13.47
N LEU A 142 -4.39 0.35 12.47
CA LEU A 142 -5.80 0.42 12.10
C LEU A 142 -6.04 -0.56 10.95
N GLY A 143 -6.68 -1.68 11.25
CA GLY A 143 -6.97 -2.72 10.27
C GLY A 143 -7.75 -3.90 10.86
N PRO A 144 -8.29 -4.79 10.01
CA PRO A 144 -8.26 -4.69 8.55
C PRO A 144 -9.18 -3.56 8.08
N VAL A 145 -8.69 -2.76 7.14
CA VAL A 145 -9.48 -1.79 6.37
C VAL A 145 -9.34 -2.12 4.88
N ASN A 146 -10.20 -1.52 4.05
CA ASN A 146 -10.16 -1.70 2.61
C ASN A 146 -9.35 -0.60 1.93
N GLY A 147 -8.45 -1.00 1.04
CA GLY A 147 -7.84 -0.15 0.04
C GLY A 147 -8.06 -0.74 -1.34
N ASP A 148 -7.01 -0.75 -2.14
CA ASP A 148 -6.92 -1.56 -3.36
C ASP A 148 -6.95 -3.08 -3.11
N SER A 149 -6.77 -3.52 -1.85
CA SER A 149 -6.95 -4.88 -1.36
C SER A 149 -7.80 -4.93 -0.07
N PRO A 150 -8.42 -6.08 0.26
CA PRO A 150 -9.38 -6.18 1.35
C PRO A 150 -8.81 -6.35 2.77
N GLU A 151 -7.53 -6.10 3.07
CA GLU A 151 -6.95 -6.39 4.40
C GLU A 151 -5.87 -5.39 4.87
N GLN A 152 -5.86 -4.22 4.26
CA GLN A 152 -4.89 -3.15 4.53
C GLN A 152 -4.80 -2.81 6.02
N THR A 153 -3.59 -2.45 6.46
CA THR A 153 -3.31 -1.93 7.81
C THR A 153 -2.66 -0.57 7.70
N MET A 154 -3.31 0.45 8.28
CA MET A 154 -2.75 1.79 8.39
C MET A 154 -2.05 1.99 9.75
N PHE A 155 -1.06 2.88 9.80
CA PHE A 155 -0.35 3.21 11.04
C PHE A 155 -0.66 4.65 11.46
N TRP A 156 -1.45 4.80 12.52
CA TRP A 156 -1.87 6.10 13.04
C TRP A 156 -1.02 6.51 14.24
N ILE A 157 -0.46 7.71 14.19
CA ILE A 157 0.41 8.28 15.23
C ILE A 157 -0.24 9.56 15.77
N PRO A 158 -1.12 9.47 16.80
CA PRO A 158 -1.92 10.60 17.27
C PRO A 158 -1.08 11.78 17.76
N SER A 159 0.05 11.50 18.42
CA SER A 159 0.89 12.53 19.05
C SER A 159 1.50 13.52 18.05
N ILE A 160 1.63 13.13 16.78
CA ILE A 160 2.11 13.96 15.67
C ILE A 160 1.10 14.04 14.51
N LYS A 161 -0.14 13.61 14.76
CA LYS A 161 -1.25 13.57 13.79
C LYS A 161 -0.86 13.08 12.40
N THR A 162 -0.04 12.02 12.34
CA THR A 162 0.46 11.45 11.09
C THR A 162 -0.12 10.07 10.88
N LEU A 163 -0.67 9.83 9.69
CA LEU A 163 -1.16 8.54 9.23
C LEU A 163 -0.25 8.01 8.12
N ILE A 164 0.24 6.78 8.24
CA ILE A 164 0.78 6.01 7.10
C ILE A 164 -0.36 5.14 6.60
N ALA A 165 -0.88 5.48 5.42
CA ALA A 165 -2.13 4.92 4.92
C ALA A 165 -1.94 3.63 4.12
N GLY A 166 -0.73 3.35 3.63
CA GLY A 166 -0.54 2.31 2.62
C GLY A 166 -1.46 2.56 1.42
N ASP A 167 -1.91 1.50 0.79
CA ASP A 167 -2.68 1.59 -0.46
C ASP A 167 -4.18 1.85 -0.24
N VAL A 168 -4.54 2.27 0.98
CA VAL A 168 -5.81 2.95 1.23
C VAL A 168 -5.82 4.35 0.60
N VAL A 169 -4.65 4.98 0.45
CA VAL A 169 -4.50 6.30 -0.17
C VAL A 169 -3.35 6.28 -1.16
N TYR A 170 -3.60 6.80 -2.36
CA TYR A 170 -2.58 7.02 -3.38
C TYR A 170 -2.30 8.51 -3.55
N GLY A 171 -1.08 8.85 -3.94
CA GLY A 171 -0.71 10.21 -4.29
C GLY A 171 -1.56 10.74 -5.45
N HIS A 172 -2.03 11.98 -5.35
CA HIS A 172 -2.94 12.60 -6.32
C HIS A 172 -2.36 12.75 -7.75
N GLY A 173 -1.05 12.56 -7.90
CA GLY A 173 -0.35 12.63 -9.18
C GLY A 173 -0.25 11.30 -9.92
N MET A 174 -1.01 10.26 -9.56
CA MET A 174 -0.95 8.97 -10.26
C MET A 174 -2.29 8.22 -10.34
N HIS A 175 -2.35 7.29 -11.29
CA HIS A 175 -3.39 6.25 -11.34
C HIS A 175 -3.18 5.23 -10.21
N MET A 176 -4.26 4.56 -9.84
CA MET A 176 -4.33 3.66 -8.68
C MET A 176 -4.52 2.21 -9.11
N TRP A 177 -4.14 1.24 -8.28
CA TRP A 177 -4.49 -0.17 -8.53
C TRP A 177 -5.99 -0.42 -8.30
N LEU A 178 -6.65 -1.02 -9.29
CA LEU A 178 -8.07 -1.40 -9.23
C LEU A 178 -8.29 -2.88 -9.55
N ALA A 179 -7.25 -3.59 -10.01
CA ALA A 179 -7.38 -4.93 -10.59
C ALA A 179 -7.69 -6.05 -9.57
N ASP A 180 -7.69 -5.72 -8.28
CA ASP A 180 -8.06 -6.62 -7.17
C ASP A 180 -9.51 -6.40 -6.68
N LEU A 181 -10.23 -5.43 -7.27
CA LEU A 181 -11.58 -5.04 -6.86
C LEU A 181 -12.66 -5.74 -7.71
N ASP A 182 -12.86 -7.03 -7.45
CA ASP A 182 -13.77 -7.90 -8.21
C ASP A 182 -15.25 -7.85 -7.77
N ASP A 183 -15.57 -7.19 -6.65
CA ASP A 183 -16.95 -7.09 -6.11
C ASP A 183 -17.23 -5.66 -5.62
N PRO A 184 -18.40 -5.05 -5.95
CA PRO A 184 -18.74 -3.69 -5.52
C PRO A 184 -18.71 -3.44 -4.02
N SER A 185 -18.86 -4.49 -3.19
CA SER A 185 -18.69 -4.33 -1.75
C SER A 185 -17.28 -3.92 -1.33
N MET A 186 -16.26 -4.15 -2.17
CA MET A 186 -14.88 -3.74 -1.92
C MET A 186 -14.67 -2.25 -2.14
N THR A 187 -15.19 -1.69 -3.24
CA THR A 187 -15.10 -0.25 -3.51
C THR A 187 -15.92 0.55 -2.49
N GLU A 188 -17.09 0.06 -2.10
CA GLU A 188 -17.87 0.66 -1.01
C GLU A 188 -17.11 0.63 0.32
N ALA A 189 -16.50 -0.51 0.67
CA ALA A 189 -15.69 -0.62 1.88
C ALA A 189 -14.43 0.27 1.82
N TRP A 190 -13.82 0.46 0.64
CA TRP A 190 -12.71 1.40 0.48
C TRP A 190 -13.16 2.84 0.78
N LEU A 191 -14.34 3.23 0.30
CA LEU A 191 -14.93 4.53 0.64
C LEU A 191 -15.25 4.67 2.15
N ASP A 192 -15.56 3.57 2.85
CA ASP A 192 -15.66 3.54 4.32
C ASP A 192 -14.30 3.77 5.01
N SER A 193 -13.23 3.15 4.52
CA SER A 193 -11.87 3.40 5.03
C SER A 193 -11.48 4.88 4.91
N LEU A 194 -11.82 5.53 3.79
CA LEU A 194 -11.57 6.97 3.62
C LEU A 194 -12.38 7.81 4.62
N ARG A 195 -13.62 7.42 4.96
CA ARG A 195 -14.39 8.07 6.03
C ARG A 195 -13.76 7.90 7.41
N LEU A 196 -13.16 6.74 7.68
CA LEU A 196 -12.38 6.53 8.89
C LEU A 196 -11.18 7.49 8.93
N ILE A 197 -10.44 7.64 7.83
CA ILE A 197 -9.30 8.57 7.74
C ILE A 197 -9.75 10.01 8.06
N ASP A 198 -10.86 10.46 7.49
CA ASP A 198 -11.44 11.79 7.75
C ASP A 198 -11.69 12.02 9.25
N SER A 199 -12.07 10.97 10.00
CA SER A 199 -12.36 11.04 11.43
C SER A 199 -11.12 11.13 12.33
N LEU A 200 -9.93 10.76 11.83
CA LEU A 200 -8.70 10.76 12.62
C LEU A 200 -8.14 12.17 12.88
N GLY A 201 -8.52 13.14 12.04
CA GLY A 201 -7.96 14.50 12.12
C GLY A 201 -6.46 14.53 11.84
N ALA A 202 -5.98 13.68 10.93
CA ALA A 202 -4.60 13.64 10.48
C ALA A 202 -4.20 14.96 9.79
N GLU A 203 -3.02 15.49 10.13
CA GLU A 203 -2.43 16.66 9.46
C GLU A 203 -1.47 16.22 8.34
N ARG A 204 -0.99 14.97 8.39
CA ARG A 204 -0.14 14.36 7.38
C ARG A 204 -0.64 12.95 7.08
N ILE A 205 -0.89 12.66 5.80
CA ILE A 205 -1.39 11.36 5.33
C ILE A 205 -0.43 10.85 4.27
N ILE A 206 0.39 9.86 4.62
CA ILE A 206 1.42 9.32 3.74
C ILE A 206 0.78 8.20 2.91
N PRO A 207 0.69 8.35 1.57
CA PRO A 207 0.11 7.34 0.69
C PRO A 207 1.05 6.13 0.54
N GLY A 208 0.53 5.01 0.04
CA GLY A 208 1.32 3.83 -0.28
C GLY A 208 2.15 3.99 -1.56
N HIS A 209 1.66 4.78 -2.52
CA HIS A 209 2.37 5.14 -3.75
C HIS A 209 2.27 6.65 -4.04
N ALA A 210 3.35 7.25 -4.51
CA ALA A 210 3.35 8.65 -4.94
C ALA A 210 4.50 8.93 -5.92
N LEU A 211 4.27 9.80 -6.91
CA LEU A 211 5.34 10.28 -7.80
C LEU A 211 6.17 11.43 -7.20
N SER A 212 5.64 12.10 -6.18
CA SER A 212 6.28 13.28 -5.56
C SER A 212 5.83 13.45 -4.12
N ASP A 213 6.76 13.87 -3.26
CA ASP A 213 6.51 14.25 -1.86
C ASP A 213 6.78 15.74 -1.62
N GLN A 214 6.85 16.57 -2.68
CA GLN A 214 7.25 17.98 -2.59
C GLN A 214 6.37 18.83 -1.65
N GLU A 215 5.09 18.48 -1.52
CA GLU A 215 4.17 19.13 -0.59
C GLU A 215 4.26 18.55 0.84
N GLY A 216 5.03 17.48 1.06
CA GLY A 216 5.27 16.86 2.37
C GLY A 216 4.15 15.93 2.83
N PHE A 217 3.24 15.51 1.94
CA PHE A 217 2.04 14.72 2.24
C PHE A 217 1.09 15.41 3.25
N ASN A 218 1.00 16.73 3.16
CA ASN A 218 0.31 17.60 4.11
C ASN A 218 -1.15 17.88 3.71
N GLY A 219 -2.03 16.88 3.68
CA GLY A 219 -3.47 17.20 3.70
C GLY A 219 -4.40 16.19 3.06
N SER A 220 -5.56 16.71 2.63
CA SER A 220 -6.69 15.92 2.11
C SER A 220 -6.61 15.65 0.61
N LYS A 221 -5.67 16.24 -0.12
CA LYS A 221 -5.61 16.18 -1.59
C LYS A 221 -5.49 14.74 -2.10
N ASP A 222 -4.63 13.94 -1.49
CA ASP A 222 -4.43 12.53 -1.85
C ASP A 222 -5.67 11.67 -1.50
N THR A 223 -6.30 11.92 -0.35
CA THR A 223 -7.56 11.25 0.02
C THR A 223 -8.73 11.68 -0.87
N ASP A 224 -8.78 12.95 -1.28
CA ASP A 224 -9.82 13.51 -2.15
C ASP A 224 -9.68 12.95 -3.56
N HIS A 225 -8.45 12.85 -4.07
CA HIS A 225 -8.12 12.17 -5.32
C HIS A 225 -8.53 10.71 -5.28
N THR A 226 -8.10 9.97 -4.27
CA THR A 226 -8.45 8.56 -4.08
C THR A 226 -9.97 8.37 -4.08
N ARG A 227 -10.70 9.21 -3.35
CA ARG A 227 -12.17 9.17 -3.30
C ARG A 227 -12.81 9.47 -4.65
N ALA A 228 -12.30 10.44 -5.39
CA ALA A 228 -12.79 10.80 -6.73
C ALA A 228 -12.55 9.66 -7.73
N TYR A 229 -11.36 9.05 -7.69
CA TYR A 229 -10.97 7.93 -8.54
C TYR A 229 -11.83 6.69 -8.32
N VAL A 230 -12.04 6.28 -7.06
CA VAL A 230 -12.91 5.14 -6.71
C VAL A 230 -14.35 5.40 -7.15
N ARG A 231 -14.91 6.58 -6.87
CA ARG A 231 -16.29 6.93 -7.29
C ARG A 231 -16.45 6.95 -8.80
N PHE A 232 -15.44 7.44 -9.52
CA PHE A 232 -15.42 7.40 -10.97
C PHE A 232 -15.44 5.95 -11.47
N PHE A 233 -14.56 5.10 -10.94
CA PHE A 233 -14.51 3.68 -11.28
C PHE A 233 -15.85 2.99 -11.03
N GLN A 234 -16.46 3.19 -9.86
CA GLN A 234 -17.78 2.64 -9.53
C GLN A 234 -18.85 3.03 -10.57
N LYS A 235 -18.92 4.32 -10.89
CA LYS A 235 -19.96 4.89 -11.75
C LYS A 235 -19.78 4.53 -13.21
N GLU A 236 -18.57 4.62 -13.73
CA GLU A 236 -18.32 4.54 -15.17
C GLU A 236 -17.92 3.14 -15.62
N ILE A 237 -17.30 2.33 -14.75
CA ILE A 237 -16.76 1.02 -15.11
C ILE A 237 -17.47 -0.11 -14.35
N GLU A 238 -17.39 -0.14 -13.02
CA GLU A 238 -17.86 -1.26 -12.18
C GLU A 238 -19.39 -1.48 -12.28
N SER A 239 -20.18 -0.39 -12.39
CA SER A 239 -21.64 -0.48 -12.55
C SER A 239 -22.10 -1.02 -13.90
N LYS A 240 -21.19 -1.25 -14.85
CA LYS A 240 -21.49 -1.80 -16.16
C LYS A 240 -21.28 -3.31 -16.17
N PRO A 241 -21.98 -4.06 -17.02
CA PRO A 241 -21.67 -5.47 -17.22
C PRO A 241 -20.18 -5.68 -17.52
N ARG A 242 -19.60 -6.74 -16.97
CA ARG A 242 -18.21 -7.13 -17.30
C ARG A 242 -18.03 -7.21 -18.82
N ASP A 243 -16.87 -6.77 -19.31
CA ASP A 243 -16.54 -6.73 -20.74
C ASP A 243 -17.42 -5.77 -21.58
N THR A 244 -18.01 -4.75 -20.97
CA THR A 244 -18.71 -3.68 -21.70
C THR A 244 -17.76 -2.86 -22.58
N PHE A 245 -16.58 -2.53 -22.07
CA PHE A 245 -15.60 -1.66 -22.73
C PHE A 245 -14.33 -2.43 -23.13
N THR A 246 -13.65 -2.00 -24.19
CA THR A 246 -12.28 -2.46 -24.49
C THR A 246 -11.27 -1.79 -23.55
N PRO A 247 -10.03 -2.33 -23.40
CA PRO A 247 -8.98 -1.66 -22.64
C PRO A 247 -8.75 -0.20 -23.09
N GLU A 248 -8.77 0.07 -24.39
CA GLU A 248 -8.55 1.41 -24.95
C GLU A 248 -9.68 2.38 -24.54
N GLU A 249 -10.93 1.91 -24.53
CA GLU A 249 -12.07 2.70 -24.07
C GLU A 249 -12.00 3.00 -22.57
N ILE A 250 -11.49 2.06 -21.76
CA ILE A 250 -11.27 2.27 -20.32
C ILE A 250 -10.16 3.31 -20.10
N THR A 251 -9.02 3.17 -20.78
CA THR A 251 -7.93 4.17 -20.73
C THR A 251 -8.44 5.56 -21.09
N ALA A 252 -9.14 5.70 -22.21
CA ALA A 252 -9.68 6.99 -22.65
C ALA A 252 -10.64 7.62 -21.64
N LYS A 253 -11.46 6.80 -20.96
CA LYS A 253 -12.35 7.27 -19.90
C LYS A 253 -11.60 7.84 -18.71
N PHE A 254 -10.53 7.18 -18.27
CA PHE A 254 -9.69 7.68 -17.18
C PHE A 254 -8.91 8.93 -17.59
N ASP A 255 -8.35 8.98 -18.79
CA ASP A 255 -7.66 10.17 -19.29
C ASP A 255 -8.61 11.38 -19.41
N GLU A 256 -9.87 11.18 -19.83
CA GLU A 256 -10.88 12.25 -19.88
C GLU A 256 -11.28 12.76 -18.49
N ALA A 257 -11.40 11.85 -17.52
CA ALA A 257 -11.82 12.19 -16.16
C ALA A 257 -10.71 12.78 -15.28
N PHE A 258 -9.46 12.41 -15.55
CA PHE A 258 -8.26 12.83 -14.82
C PHE A 258 -7.21 13.36 -15.80
N PRO A 259 -7.47 14.51 -16.47
CA PRO A 259 -6.61 15.03 -17.53
C PRO A 259 -5.18 15.36 -17.06
N GLU A 260 -5.01 15.68 -15.77
CA GLU A 260 -3.69 15.85 -15.15
C GLU A 260 -2.85 14.56 -15.13
N LEU A 261 -3.49 13.39 -15.12
CA LEU A 261 -2.82 12.10 -15.19
C LEU A 261 -2.57 11.65 -16.64
N ALA A 262 -3.38 12.15 -17.57
CA ALA A 262 -3.25 11.85 -18.99
C ALA A 262 -1.89 12.29 -19.55
N GLU A 263 -1.37 13.42 -19.07
CA GLU A 263 -0.10 14.04 -19.49
C GLU A 263 1.14 13.44 -18.81
N ILE A 264 0.98 12.46 -17.91
CA ILE A 264 2.11 11.78 -17.27
C ILE A 264 2.89 10.97 -18.32
N GLU A 265 4.22 10.97 -18.18
CA GLU A 265 5.14 10.27 -19.08
C GLU A 265 4.72 8.82 -19.34
N GLU A 266 4.67 8.46 -20.62
CA GLU A 266 4.44 7.09 -21.07
C GLU A 266 5.54 6.15 -20.56
N GLY A 267 5.14 4.99 -20.03
CA GLY A 267 6.06 4.05 -19.39
C GLY A 267 6.38 4.34 -17.91
N SER A 268 5.80 5.40 -17.34
CA SER A 268 5.77 5.59 -15.88
C SER A 268 4.97 4.50 -15.17
N THR A 269 5.23 4.30 -13.87
CA THR A 269 4.40 3.42 -13.02
C THR A 269 2.93 3.78 -13.12
N SER A 270 2.58 5.07 -13.05
CA SER A 270 1.20 5.55 -13.15
C SER A 270 0.51 5.03 -14.42
N LYS A 271 1.16 5.18 -15.58
CA LYS A 271 0.60 4.68 -16.86
C LYS A 271 0.55 3.16 -16.91
N LEU A 272 1.53 2.46 -16.33
CA LEU A 272 1.49 1.00 -16.20
C LEU A 272 0.30 0.53 -15.37
N LEU A 273 0.00 1.18 -14.24
CA LEU A 273 -1.16 0.85 -13.40
C LEU A 273 -2.47 1.01 -14.18
N LEU A 274 -2.64 2.13 -14.91
CA LEU A 274 -3.80 2.32 -15.78
C LEU A 274 -3.92 1.23 -16.84
N GLN A 275 -2.81 0.89 -17.51
CA GLN A 275 -2.79 -0.17 -18.53
C GLN A 275 -3.18 -1.53 -17.93
N ILE A 276 -2.67 -1.88 -16.75
CA ILE A 276 -3.03 -3.12 -16.06
C ILE A 276 -4.52 -3.14 -15.72
N ASN A 277 -5.06 -2.06 -15.16
CA ASN A 277 -6.49 -1.96 -14.85
C ASN A 277 -7.33 -2.12 -16.11
N ALA A 278 -6.98 -1.42 -17.18
CA ALA A 278 -7.68 -1.48 -18.46
C ALA A 278 -7.66 -2.89 -19.06
N GLN A 279 -6.53 -3.58 -18.99
CA GLN A 279 -6.41 -4.98 -19.44
C GLN A 279 -7.21 -5.94 -18.56
N HIS A 280 -7.21 -5.73 -17.24
CA HIS A 280 -7.94 -6.60 -16.32
C HIS A 280 -9.47 -6.51 -16.52
N LEU A 281 -9.96 -5.28 -16.64
CA LEU A 281 -11.39 -4.94 -16.68
C LEU A 281 -11.96 -5.02 -18.10
N GLY A 282 -11.12 -4.81 -19.11
CA GLY A 282 -11.52 -4.67 -20.51
C GLY A 282 -11.85 -5.98 -21.20
N LYS A 283 -12.79 -5.90 -22.15
CA LYS A 283 -13.19 -6.99 -23.03
C LYS A 283 -12.01 -7.51 -23.83
N GLY A 284 -11.72 -8.81 -23.69
CA GLY A 284 -10.62 -9.46 -24.39
C GLY A 284 -9.23 -9.05 -23.90
N GLY A 285 -9.14 -8.29 -22.81
CA GLY A 285 -7.89 -7.94 -22.16
C GLY A 285 -7.29 -9.09 -21.34
N GLN A 286 -6.06 -8.90 -20.88
CA GLN A 286 -5.38 -9.84 -20.00
C GLN A 286 -5.80 -9.64 -18.55
N ARG A 287 -6.55 -10.61 -18.01
CA ARG A 287 -6.99 -10.57 -16.62
C ARG A 287 -5.85 -10.87 -15.66
N GLN A 288 -5.77 -10.09 -14.59
CA GLN A 288 -4.92 -10.45 -13.45
C GLN A 288 -5.37 -11.81 -12.91
N LYS A 289 -4.37 -12.64 -12.61
CA LYS A 289 -4.58 -13.91 -11.93
C LYS A 289 -4.43 -13.66 -10.44
N HIS A 290 -5.49 -13.97 -9.70
CA HIS A 290 -5.45 -14.02 -8.24
C HIS A 290 -5.23 -15.47 -7.79
N ASP A 291 -4.28 -15.65 -6.88
CA ASP A 291 -4.03 -16.96 -6.24
C ASP A 291 -4.94 -17.18 -5.01
N VAL A 292 -5.72 -16.14 -4.63
CA VAL A 292 -6.68 -16.14 -3.51
C VAL A 292 -8.02 -15.56 -3.99
N ASP A 293 -9.13 -16.07 -3.46
CA ASP A 293 -10.47 -15.50 -3.68
C ASP A 293 -10.66 -14.26 -2.78
N LEU A 294 -10.34 -13.09 -3.33
CA LEU A 294 -10.43 -11.81 -2.62
C LEU A 294 -11.89 -11.44 -2.25
N VAL A 295 -12.87 -11.90 -3.03
CA VAL A 295 -14.29 -11.64 -2.76
C VAL A 295 -14.77 -12.44 -1.55
N ALA A 296 -14.41 -13.72 -1.47
CA ALA A 296 -14.66 -14.52 -0.29
C ALA A 296 -13.96 -13.93 0.95
N LEU A 297 -12.74 -13.44 0.78
CA LEU A 297 -11.97 -12.79 1.83
C LEU A 297 -12.68 -11.52 2.35
N GLN A 298 -13.10 -10.61 1.47
CA GLN A 298 -13.86 -9.41 1.85
C GLN A 298 -15.11 -9.75 2.66
N ARG A 299 -15.87 -10.75 2.19
CA ARG A 299 -17.10 -11.18 2.88
C ARG A 299 -16.81 -11.71 4.28
N SER A 300 -15.68 -12.38 4.48
CA SER A 300 -15.26 -12.86 5.81
C SER A 300 -14.98 -11.72 6.79
N TYR A 301 -14.48 -10.59 6.30
CA TYR A 301 -14.20 -9.42 7.14
C TYR A 301 -15.46 -8.65 7.46
N ASN A 302 -16.35 -8.41 6.50
CA ASN A 302 -17.64 -7.77 6.76
C ASN A 302 -18.48 -8.54 7.81
N ALA A 303 -18.42 -9.87 7.82
CA ALA A 303 -19.09 -10.69 8.82
C ALA A 303 -18.57 -10.46 10.26
N SER A 304 -17.32 -10.02 10.42
CA SER A 304 -16.73 -9.68 11.72
C SER A 304 -17.11 -8.29 12.25
N TRP A 305 -17.67 -7.42 11.40
CA TRP A 305 -18.14 -6.06 11.74
C TRP A 305 -19.67 -5.93 11.77
N ASP A 306 -20.42 -7.04 11.69
CA ASP A 306 -21.88 -7.06 11.81
C ASP A 306 -22.31 -6.85 13.28
N PHE A 307 -22.37 -5.58 13.71
CA PHE A 307 -22.83 -5.18 15.04
C PHE A 307 -24.32 -5.47 15.28
N SER A 308 -25.08 -5.98 14.30
CA SER A 308 -26.46 -6.43 14.54
C SER A 308 -26.52 -7.81 15.20
N LYS A 309 -25.38 -8.51 15.32
CA LYS A 309 -25.27 -9.87 15.87
C LYS A 309 -24.53 -9.96 17.20
N ASN A 310 -24.11 -8.84 17.80
CA ASN A 310 -23.51 -8.78 19.14
C ASN A 310 -24.35 -7.93 20.08
#